data_AF-A0A940ZD84-F1
#
_entry.id   AF-A0A940ZD84-F1
#
_cell.length_a   1.000
_cell.length_b   1.000
_cell.length_c   1.000
_cell.angle_alpha   90.00
_cell.angle_beta   90.00
_cell.angle_gamma   90.00
#
_symmetry.space_group_name_H-M   'P 1'
#
loop_
_entity.id
_entity.type
_entity.pdbx_description
1 polymer ?
#
loop_
_entity_poly.entity_id
_entity_poly.type
_entity_poly.pdbx_seq_one_letter_code
_entity_poly.pdbx_strand_id
1 'polypeptide(L)'
;MERIEIQRVQFADLKNFCSQAYQKVGVPEEEAQIVADLLVRSDLRGVETHGVTRLPIYIRRLQKGFVRKESRITIVKEKGSTAF
;
A
#
# COMPACT_ATOMS: atom_id res chain seq x y z
N MET A 1 22.90 -21.44 11.44
CA MET A 1 21.84 -20.43 11.58
C MET A 1 22.39 -19.11 11.08
N GLU A 2 21.93 -18.65 9.91
CA GLU A 2 22.26 -17.30 9.47
C GLU A 2 21.65 -16.29 10.44
N ARG A 3 22.46 -15.33 10.90
CA ARG A 3 21.95 -14.20 11.68
C ARG A 3 21.08 -13.37 10.75
N ILE A 4 19.81 -13.21 11.10
CA ILE A 4 18.96 -12.21 10.46
C ILE A 4 19.48 -10.84 10.93
N GLU A 5 20.07 -10.11 10.01
CA GLU A 5 20.48 -8.72 10.24
C GLU A 5 19.22 -7.85 10.26
N ILE A 6 18.96 -7.20 11.40
CA ILE A 6 17.80 -6.34 11.58
C ILE A 6 18.22 -4.90 11.33
N GLN A 7 17.63 -4.28 10.33
CA GLN A 7 17.81 -2.87 10.03
C GLN A 7 16.59 -2.06 10.46
N ARG A 8 16.83 -1.00 11.24
CA ARG A 8 15.80 0.00 11.54
C ARG A 8 15.73 1.02 10.41
N VAL A 9 14.53 1.28 9.94
CA VAL A 9 14.24 2.28 8.90
C VAL A 9 13.27 3.30 9.47
N GLN A 10 13.47 4.59 9.18
CA GLN A 10 12.54 5.62 9.62
C GLN A 10 11.22 5.48 8.87
N PHE A 11 10.11 5.80 9.57
CA PHE A 11 8.77 5.74 9.00
C PHE A 11 8.65 6.52 7.68
N ALA A 12 9.15 7.76 7.67
CA ALA A 12 9.06 8.65 6.52
C ALA A 12 9.82 8.08 5.31
N ASP A 13 11.01 7.53 5.53
CA ASP A 13 11.84 6.96 4.47
C ASP A 13 11.17 5.73 3.84
N LEU A 14 10.67 4.82 4.69
CA LEU A 14 10.00 3.61 4.21
C LEU A 14 8.69 3.93 3.48
N LYS A 15 7.90 4.89 4.00
CA LYS A 15 6.68 5.35 3.35
C LYS A 15 6.97 5.99 1.99
N ASN A 16 7.99 6.85 1.91
CA ASN A 16 8.39 7.48 0.66
C ASN A 16 8.84 6.45 -0.38
N PHE A 17 9.64 5.45 0.04
CA PHE A 17 10.03 4.34 -0.81
C PHE A 17 8.81 3.58 -1.36
N CYS A 18 7.88 3.18 -0.50
CA CYS A 18 6.67 2.46 -0.92
C CYS A 18 5.81 3.30 -1.87
N SER A 19 5.60 4.59 -1.57
CA SER A 19 4.82 5.50 -2.43
C SER A 19 5.46 5.63 -3.81
N GLN A 20 6.78 5.85 -3.89
CA GLN A 20 7.50 5.90 -5.16
C GLN A 20 7.37 4.60 -5.95
N ALA A 21 7.42 3.44 -5.29
CA ALA A 21 7.22 2.16 -5.96
C ALA A 21 5.84 2.04 -6.63
N TYR A 22 4.77 2.49 -5.96
CA TYR A 22 3.42 2.54 -6.54
C TYR A 22 3.32 3.54 -7.71
N GLN A 23 3.90 4.73 -7.56
CA GLN A 23 3.91 5.74 -8.63
C GLN A 23 4.65 5.24 -9.87
N LYS A 24 5.76 4.50 -9.71
CA LYS A 24 6.52 3.92 -10.83
C LYS A 24 5.73 2.91 -11.65
N VAL A 25 4.70 2.28 -11.06
CA VAL A 25 3.79 1.41 -11.82
C VAL A 25 2.52 2.12 -12.29
N GLY A 26 2.43 3.43 -12.10
CA GLY A 26 1.39 4.30 -12.64
C GLY A 26 0.19 4.53 -11.73
N VAL A 27 0.32 4.28 -10.42
CA VAL A 27 -0.69 4.70 -9.43
C VAL A 27 -0.57 6.21 -9.20
N PRO A 28 -1.68 6.97 -9.15
CA PRO A 28 -1.64 8.41 -8.81
C PRO A 28 -0.95 8.66 -7.46
N GLU A 29 -0.25 9.79 -7.35
CA GLU A 29 0.55 10.11 -6.16
C GLU A 29 -0.27 10.06 -4.87
N GLU A 30 -1.46 10.66 -4.85
CA GLU A 30 -2.33 10.69 -3.67
C GLU A 30 -2.72 9.28 -3.20
N GLU A 31 -3.13 8.41 -4.12
CA GLU A 31 -3.47 7.02 -3.79
C GLU A 31 -2.24 6.21 -3.36
N ALA A 32 -1.09 6.44 -4.00
CA ALA A 32 0.17 5.82 -3.63
C ALA A 32 0.59 6.19 -2.20
N GLN A 33 0.40 7.45 -1.80
CA GLN A 33 0.67 7.90 -0.43
C GLN A 33 -0.24 7.21 0.60
N ILE A 34 -1.52 7.02 0.28
CA ILE A 34 -2.49 6.34 1.16
C ILE A 34 -2.06 4.88 1.41
N VAL A 35 -1.80 4.12 0.34
CA VAL A 35 -1.45 2.71 0.48
C VAL A 35 -0.10 2.56 1.16
N ALA A 36 0.90 3.39 0.82
CA ALA A 36 2.20 3.38 1.48
C ALA A 36 2.11 3.65 2.99
N ASP A 37 1.31 4.63 3.40
CA ASP A 37 1.07 4.96 4.81
C ASP A 37 0.49 3.75 5.58
N LEU A 38 -0.50 3.06 5.00
CA LEU A 38 -1.13 1.89 5.60
C LEU A 38 -0.19 0.69 5.73
N LEU A 39 0.66 0.44 4.73
CA LEU A 39 1.66 -0.63 4.79
C LEU A 39 2.65 -0.37 5.93
N VAL A 40 3.24 0.83 5.98
CA VAL A 40 4.26 1.15 6.99
C VAL A 40 3.65 1.23 8.39
N ARG A 41 2.41 1.72 8.54
CA ARG A 41 1.70 1.67 9.84
C ARG A 41 1.41 0.24 10.29
N SER A 42 1.16 -0.69 9.37
CA SER A 42 0.99 -2.11 9.74
C SER A 42 2.28 -2.69 10.33
N ASP A 43 3.44 -2.35 9.75
CA ASP A 43 4.75 -2.72 10.32
C ASP A 43 4.97 -2.06 11.68
N LEU A 44 4.67 -0.75 11.85
CA LEU A 44 4.76 -0.07 13.14
C LEU A 44 3.91 -0.71 14.23
N ARG A 45 2.78 -1.32 13.85
CA ARG A 45 1.89 -2.04 14.78
C ARG A 45 2.31 -3.49 15.04
N GLY A 46 3.41 -3.95 14.45
CA GLY A 46 3.89 -5.33 14.55
C GLY A 46 3.06 -6.33 13.74
N VAL A 47 2.28 -5.88 12.76
CA VAL A 47 1.48 -6.74 11.88
C VAL A 47 2.22 -6.91 10.54
N GLU A 48 3.40 -7.53 10.61
CA GLU A 48 4.33 -7.64 9.49
C GLU A 48 3.71 -8.31 8.25
N THR A 49 2.83 -9.29 8.47
CA THR A 49 2.12 -10.01 7.38
C THR A 49 1.26 -9.11 6.50
N HIS A 50 0.93 -7.89 6.97
CA HIS A 50 0.13 -6.90 6.26
C HIS A 50 0.89 -5.61 5.96
N GLY A 51 2.16 -5.52 6.36
CA GLY A 51 3.00 -4.35 6.12
C GLY A 51 3.74 -4.39 4.79
N VAL A 52 4.95 -3.83 4.74
CA VAL A 52 5.71 -3.62 3.49
C VAL A 52 6.04 -4.93 2.77
N THR A 53 6.00 -6.08 3.45
CA THR A 53 6.07 -7.42 2.83
C THR A 53 5.03 -7.62 1.71
N ARG A 54 3.91 -6.88 1.74
CA ARG A 54 2.85 -6.96 0.73
C ARG A 54 3.13 -6.16 -0.53
N LEU A 55 4.07 -5.21 -0.49
CA LEU A 55 4.37 -4.31 -1.60
C LEU A 55 4.66 -5.08 -2.91
N PRO A 56 5.55 -6.10 -2.96
CA PRO A 56 5.83 -6.82 -4.20
C PRO A 56 4.60 -7.55 -4.79
N ILE A 57 3.72 -8.04 -3.91
CA ILE A 57 2.48 -8.73 -4.32
C ILE A 57 1.53 -7.74 -4.98
N TYR A 58 1.34 -6.57 -4.37
CA TYR A 58 0.45 -5.53 -4.89
C TYR A 58 0.97 -4.91 -6.19
N ILE A 59 2.27 -4.62 -6.26
CA ILE A 59 2.94 -4.17 -7.49
C ILE A 59 2.73 -5.16 -8.64
N ARG A 60 2.92 -6.47 -8.39
CA ARG A 60 2.71 -7.51 -9.41
C ARG A 60 1.25 -7.56 -9.88
N ARG A 61 0.28 -7.39 -8.98
CA ARG A 61 -1.15 -7.36 -9.34
C ARG A 61 -1.51 -6.15 -10.20
N LEU A 62 -0.95 -4.98 -9.90
CA LEU A 62 -1.12 -3.76 -10.70
C LEU A 62 -0.52 -3.91 -12.10
N GLN A 63 0.69 -4.47 -12.20
CA GLN A 63 1.34 -4.72 -13.50
C GLN A 63 0.58 -5.73 -14.35
N LYS A 64 -0.04 -6.74 -13.73
CA LYS A 64 -0.89 -7.73 -14.42
C LYS A 64 -2.31 -7.22 -14.75
N GLY A 65 -2.66 -6.00 -14.35
CA GLY A 65 -4.00 -5.45 -14.58
C GLY A 65 -5.11 -6.09 -13.74
N PHE A 66 -4.76 -6.87 -12.70
CA PHE A 66 -5.75 -7.46 -11.78
C PHE A 66 -6.37 -6.43 -10.83
N VAL A 67 -5.71 -5.29 -10.67
CA VAL A 67 -6.17 -4.16 -9.85
C VAL A 67 -5.98 -2.89 -10.68
N ARG A 68 -6.95 -1.97 -10.61
CA ARG A 68 -6.85 -0.67 -11.27
C ARG A 68 -5.78 0.18 -10.57
N LYS A 69 -5.03 0.94 -11.36
CA LYS A 69 -4.00 1.86 -10.84
C LYS A 69 -4.61 3.13 -10.28
N GLU A 70 -5.73 3.56 -10.85
CA GLU A 70 -6.54 4.70 -10.42
C GLU A 70 -7.86 4.15 -9.85
N SER A 71 -8.21 4.61 -8.66
CA SER A 71 -9.44 4.27 -7.98
C SER A 71 -10.60 5.05 -8.59
N ARG A 72 -11.63 4.33 -9.03
CA ARG A 72 -12.87 4.92 -9.57
C ARG A 72 -14.04 4.43 -8.73
N ILE A 73 -14.22 5.08 -7.58
CA ILE A 73 -15.25 4.74 -6.60
C ILE A 73 -16.55 5.47 -7.00
N THR A 74 -17.67 4.76 -6.96
CA THR A 74 -19.00 5.30 -7.29
C THR A 74 -20.02 4.76 -6.30
N ILE A 75 -21.00 5.59 -5.92
CA ILE A 75 -22.14 5.16 -5.10
C ILE A 75 -23.17 4.51 -6.02
N VAL A 76 -23.46 3.23 -5.78
CA VAL A 76 -24.48 2.45 -6.48
C VAL A 76 -25.85 2.66 -5.85
N LYS A 77 -25.90 2.74 -4.51
CA LYS A 77 -27.15 2.96 -3.77
C LYS A 77 -26.86 3.58 -2.41
N GLU A 78 -27.68 4.53 -2.02
CA GLU A 78 -27.61 5.16 -0.70
C GLU A 78 -29.00 5.20 -0.06
N LYS A 79 -29.09 4.88 1.23
CA LYS A 79 -30.31 5.04 2.02
C LYS A 79 -29.96 5.29 3.49
N GLY A 80 -30.42 6.41 4.03
CA GLY A 80 -30.19 6.76 5.44
C GLY A 80 -28.70 6.76 5.77
N SER A 81 -28.29 5.93 6.71
CA SER A 81 -26.89 5.76 7.15
C SER A 81 -26.11 4.67 6.40
N THR A 82 -26.57 4.24 5.21
CA THR A 82 -25.93 3.16 4.42
C THR A 82 -25.64 3.58 2.99
N ALA A 83 -24.48 3.18 2.46
CA ALA A 83 -24.07 3.36 1.07
C ALA A 83 -23.43 2.06 0.54
N PHE A 84 -23.63 1.80 -0.76
CA PHE A 84 -23.08 0.68 -1.52
C PHE A 84 -22.36 1.22 -2.75
#